data_AF-A0A845DFU1-F1
#
_entry.id   AF-A0A845DFU1-F1
#
_cell.length_a   1.000
_cell.length_b   1.000
_cell.length_c   1.000
_cell.angle_alpha   90.00
_cell.angle_beta   90.00
_cell.angle_gamma   90.00
#
_symmetry.space_group_name_H-M   'P 1'
#
loop_
_entity.id
_entity.type
_entity.pdbx_description
1 polymer ?
#
loop_
_entity_poly.entity_id
_entity_poly.type
_entity_poly.pdbx_seq_one_letter_code
_entity_poly.pdbx_strand_id
1 'polypeptide(L)'
;MADADAMVEAVERNGAILNLGTNRRYDTKYDRMKEIIDSGELGDLQHIIIYNVGTLFNTGSHFLDLVLRLNDDAPAEWVQGHLPEGDSLFDGDILTEDPQGEGTIQFANGVKAHVLLTARSSETEAICSEGTITSLGDGSAWQVRKAAPVGLRGRNELQIAEAPQTPPTSSTLRAVQDLVHALDTG
;
A
#
# COMPACT_ATOMS: atom_id res chain seq x y z
N MET A 1 3.45 21.28 1.34
CA MET A 1 2.95 20.94 0.00
C MET A 1 3.54 21.83 -1.09
N ALA A 2 3.80 23.11 -0.85
CA ALA A 2 4.35 24.05 -1.85
C ALA A 2 5.53 23.53 -2.70
N ASP A 3 6.50 22.82 -2.10
CA ASP A 3 7.63 22.28 -2.87
C ASP A 3 7.21 21.17 -3.85
N ALA A 4 6.30 20.28 -3.43
CA ALA A 4 5.76 19.24 -4.29
C ALA A 4 4.90 19.85 -5.41
N ASP A 5 4.11 20.86 -5.09
CA ASP A 5 3.31 21.60 -6.09
C ASP A 5 4.24 22.27 -7.11
N ALA A 6 5.32 22.92 -6.66
CA ALA A 6 6.31 23.53 -7.53
C ALA A 6 7.05 22.50 -8.42
N MET A 7 7.29 21.29 -7.92
CA MET A 7 7.83 20.19 -8.73
C MET A 7 6.84 19.76 -9.81
N VAL A 8 5.55 19.60 -9.49
CA VAL A 8 4.50 19.27 -10.46
C VAL A 8 4.40 20.35 -11.54
N GLU A 9 4.30 21.62 -11.14
CA GLU A 9 4.25 22.75 -12.08
C GLU A 9 5.47 22.80 -13.00
N ALA A 10 6.66 22.48 -12.46
CA ALA A 10 7.88 22.44 -13.26
C ALA A 10 7.86 21.28 -14.26
N VAL A 11 7.39 20.10 -13.87
CA VAL A 11 7.28 18.93 -14.75
C VAL A 11 6.30 19.22 -15.88
N GLU A 12 5.08 19.69 -15.56
CA GLU A 12 4.04 19.99 -16.54
C GLU A 12 4.47 21.09 -17.51
N ARG A 13 5.02 22.20 -17.00
CA ARG A 13 5.49 23.33 -17.82
C ARG A 13 6.55 22.92 -18.84
N ASN A 14 7.38 21.94 -18.51
CA ASN A 14 8.45 21.48 -19.39
C ASN A 14 8.08 20.23 -20.22
N GLY A 15 6.87 19.68 -20.04
CA GLY A 15 6.48 18.40 -20.64
C GLY A 15 7.45 17.27 -20.25
N ALA A 16 8.02 17.34 -19.05
CA ALA A 16 8.97 16.33 -18.57
C ALA A 16 8.21 15.07 -18.15
N ILE A 17 8.82 13.92 -18.36
CA ILE A 17 8.32 12.65 -17.83
C ILE A 17 8.93 12.47 -16.44
N LEU A 18 8.07 12.30 -15.42
CA LEU A 18 8.47 12.12 -14.04
C LEU A 18 8.02 10.76 -13.53
N ASN A 19 8.96 10.03 -12.93
CA ASN A 19 8.67 8.87 -12.10
C ASN A 19 9.26 9.12 -10.71
N LEU A 20 8.42 9.15 -9.67
CA LEU A 20 8.84 9.41 -8.29
C LEU A 20 9.71 8.26 -7.72
N GLY A 21 9.69 7.09 -8.35
CA GLY A 21 10.46 5.92 -7.90
C GLY A 21 9.82 5.17 -6.73
N THR A 22 8.50 5.24 -6.59
CA THR A 22 7.72 4.47 -5.60
C THR A 22 7.77 2.97 -5.93
N ASN A 23 8.85 2.34 -5.48
CA ASN A 23 9.29 0.99 -5.88
C ASN A 23 8.20 -0.09 -5.82
N ARG A 24 7.30 -0.05 -4.82
CA ARG A 24 6.24 -1.05 -4.63
C ARG A 24 5.18 -1.03 -5.75
N ARG A 25 4.98 0.11 -6.44
CA ARG A 25 4.12 0.18 -7.64
C ARG A 25 4.70 -0.58 -8.84
N TYR A 26 6.00 -0.84 -8.83
CA TYR A 26 6.71 -1.58 -9.88
C TYR A 26 7.07 -3.01 -9.47
N ASP A 27 6.67 -3.45 -8.28
CA ASP A 27 6.90 -4.82 -7.82
C ASP A 27 5.73 -5.72 -8.26
N THR A 28 6.04 -6.74 -9.06
CA THR A 28 5.05 -7.70 -9.59
C THR A 28 4.25 -8.40 -8.50
N LYS A 29 4.79 -8.49 -7.29
CA LYS A 29 4.10 -9.05 -6.13
C LYS A 29 2.87 -8.21 -5.77
N TYR A 30 3.02 -6.90 -5.70
CA TYR A 30 1.91 -6.00 -5.36
C TYR A 30 0.99 -5.74 -6.56
N ASP A 31 1.49 -5.84 -7.80
CA ASP A 31 0.61 -5.92 -8.98
C ASP A 31 -0.32 -7.12 -8.88
N ARG A 32 0.19 -8.29 -8.49
CA ARG A 32 -0.64 -9.50 -8.34
C ARG A 32 -1.65 -9.38 -7.20
N MET A 33 -1.29 -8.74 -6.09
CA MET A 33 -2.23 -8.43 -5.02
C MET A 33 -3.35 -7.52 -5.52
N LYS A 34 -3.00 -6.49 -6.29
CA LYS A 34 -3.98 -5.59 -6.89
C LYS A 34 -4.89 -6.31 -7.89
N GLU A 35 -4.34 -7.14 -8.78
CA GLU A 35 -5.14 -7.92 -9.73
C GLU A 35 -6.20 -8.79 -9.03
N ILE A 36 -5.85 -9.39 -7.89
CA ILE A 36 -6.78 -10.20 -7.10
C ILE A 36 -7.89 -9.33 -6.51
N ILE A 37 -7.56 -8.16 -5.95
CA ILE A 37 -8.54 -7.20 -5.44
C ILE A 37 -9.46 -6.73 -6.58
N ASP A 38 -8.88 -6.24 -7.68
CA ASP A 38 -9.60 -5.67 -8.82
C ASP A 38 -10.47 -6.72 -9.55
N SER A 39 -10.13 -8.01 -9.46
CA SER A 39 -10.93 -9.08 -10.06
C SER A 39 -12.30 -9.28 -9.38
N GLY A 40 -12.47 -8.76 -8.16
CA GLY A 40 -13.67 -8.94 -7.35
C GLY A 40 -13.83 -10.36 -6.78
N GLU A 41 -12.86 -11.26 -6.97
CA GLU A 41 -12.96 -12.64 -6.47
C GLU A 41 -12.95 -12.78 -4.95
N LEU A 42 -12.54 -11.71 -4.23
CA LEU A 42 -12.60 -11.58 -2.78
C LEU A 42 -13.73 -10.63 -2.35
N GLY A 43 -14.59 -10.18 -3.27
CA GLY A 43 -15.56 -9.12 -3.04
C GLY A 43 -14.93 -7.72 -2.99
N ASP A 44 -15.69 -6.75 -2.49
CA ASP A 44 -15.27 -5.34 -2.45
C ASP A 44 -14.19 -5.11 -1.40
N LEU A 45 -13.15 -4.34 -1.73
CA LEU A 45 -12.13 -3.93 -0.77
C LEU A 45 -12.77 -3.10 0.36
N GLN A 46 -12.45 -3.42 1.61
CA GLN A 46 -13.00 -2.73 2.79
C GLN A 46 -11.89 -2.16 3.68
N HIS A 47 -10.85 -2.95 3.94
CA HIS A 47 -9.75 -2.53 4.78
C HIS A 47 -8.39 -2.90 4.18
N ILE A 48 -7.38 -2.08 4.44
CA ILE A 48 -5.97 -2.42 4.24
C ILE A 48 -5.26 -2.31 5.58
N ILE A 49 -4.45 -3.30 5.95
CA ILE A 49 -3.66 -3.28 7.18
C ILE A 49 -2.17 -3.34 6.82
N ILE A 50 -1.42 -2.33 7.27
CA ILE A 50 0.04 -2.32 7.30
C ILE A 50 0.44 -2.70 8.72
N TYR A 51 1.01 -3.89 8.89
CA TYR A 51 1.28 -4.43 10.23
C TYR A 51 2.49 -3.80 10.92
N ASN A 52 3.42 -3.24 10.15
CA ASN A 52 4.49 -2.38 10.65
C ASN A 52 4.91 -1.41 9.54
N VAL A 53 4.73 -0.12 9.78
CA VAL A 53 5.05 0.93 8.82
C VAL A 53 6.50 1.43 8.91
N GLY A 54 7.19 1.16 10.02
CA GLY A 54 8.51 1.69 10.31
C GLY A 54 8.50 3.19 10.58
N THR A 55 9.58 3.87 10.19
CA THR A 55 9.67 5.34 10.26
C THR A 55 8.88 5.98 9.12
N LEU A 56 8.18 7.09 9.37
CA LEU A 56 7.15 7.63 8.49
C LEU A 56 7.69 8.12 7.13
N PHE A 57 8.83 8.78 7.10
CA PHE A 57 9.36 9.39 5.88
C PHE A 57 10.12 8.38 5.01
N ASN A 58 11.04 7.62 5.60
CA ASN A 58 11.88 6.69 4.86
C ASN A 58 11.15 5.38 4.52
N THR A 59 10.47 4.77 5.51
CA THR A 59 9.86 3.45 5.32
C THR A 59 8.37 3.57 5.01
N GLY A 60 7.68 4.43 5.77
CA GLY A 60 6.24 4.58 5.75
C GLY A 60 5.71 5.13 4.45
N SER A 61 6.44 6.06 3.82
CA SER A 61 6.11 6.58 2.49
C SER A 61 5.87 5.46 1.47
N HIS A 62 6.66 4.39 1.49
CA HIS A 62 6.46 3.25 0.60
C HIS A 62 5.19 2.43 0.89
N PHE A 63 4.86 2.23 2.16
CA PHE A 63 3.66 1.47 2.54
C PHE A 63 2.39 2.29 2.38
N LEU A 64 2.44 3.60 2.67
CA LEU A 64 1.33 4.52 2.44
C LEU A 64 1.05 4.66 0.94
N ASP A 65 2.09 4.75 0.10
CA ASP A 65 1.93 4.71 -1.35
C ASP A 65 1.32 3.39 -1.84
N LEU A 66 1.73 2.25 -1.25
CA LEU A 66 1.11 0.96 -1.55
C LEU A 66 -0.39 0.93 -1.18
N VAL A 67 -0.77 1.51 -0.04
CA VAL A 67 -2.19 1.64 0.35
C VAL A 67 -2.97 2.41 -0.71
N LEU A 68 -2.43 3.55 -1.18
CA LEU A 68 -3.05 4.34 -2.25
C LEU A 68 -3.17 3.51 -3.54
N ARG A 69 -2.09 2.85 -3.96
CA ARG A 69 -2.06 1.99 -5.15
C ARG A 69 -3.10 0.87 -5.11
N LEU A 70 -3.23 0.18 -3.97
CA LEU A 70 -4.20 -0.90 -3.80
C LEU A 70 -5.64 -0.39 -3.74
N ASN A 71 -5.85 0.87 -3.34
CA ASN A 71 -7.15 1.52 -3.23
C ASN A 71 -7.42 2.53 -4.37
N ASP A 72 -6.89 2.27 -5.57
CA ASP A 72 -7.10 3.07 -6.78
C ASP A 72 -6.82 4.57 -6.63
N ASP A 73 -5.83 4.92 -5.80
CA ASP A 73 -5.45 6.29 -5.49
C ASP A 73 -6.64 7.14 -4.99
N ALA A 74 -7.63 6.50 -4.36
CA ALA A 74 -8.77 7.19 -3.79
C ALA A 74 -8.30 8.23 -2.74
N PRO A 75 -8.94 9.42 -2.69
CA PRO A 75 -8.49 10.47 -1.79
C PRO A 75 -8.78 10.10 -0.34
N ALA A 76 -7.80 10.37 0.52
CA ALA A 76 -7.99 10.31 1.97
C ALA A 76 -8.96 11.42 2.40
N GLU A 77 -9.97 11.06 3.19
CA GLU A 77 -10.95 11.99 3.75
C GLU A 77 -10.49 12.51 5.12
N TRP A 78 -9.97 11.62 5.97
CA TRP A 78 -9.36 11.99 7.24
C TRP A 78 -8.31 10.98 7.69
N VAL A 79 -7.41 11.44 8.57
CA VAL A 79 -6.37 10.63 9.21
C VAL A 79 -6.43 10.86 10.72
N GLN A 80 -6.34 9.79 11.48
CA GLN A 80 -6.09 9.83 12.93
C GLN A 80 -4.81 9.04 13.20
N GLY A 81 -3.88 9.61 13.96
CA GLY A 81 -2.61 8.95 14.26
C GLY A 81 -2.10 9.22 15.67
N HIS A 82 -1.09 8.42 16.04
CA HIS A 82 -0.37 8.48 17.29
C HIS A 82 1.14 8.39 16.99
N LEU A 83 1.90 9.31 17.59
CA LEU A 83 3.36 9.35 17.56
C LEU A 83 3.87 8.89 18.94
N PRO A 84 4.38 7.65 19.08
CA PRO A 84 4.75 7.10 20.38
C PRO A 84 5.77 7.94 21.16
N GLU A 85 6.73 8.53 20.48
CA GLU A 85 7.80 9.35 21.07
C GLU A 85 7.32 10.78 21.44
N GLY A 86 6.16 11.19 20.90
CA GLY A 86 5.50 12.47 21.20
C GLY A 86 6.42 13.69 21.06
N ASP A 87 6.32 14.61 22.01
CA ASP A 87 6.99 15.92 21.98
C ASP A 87 8.52 15.83 21.96
N SER A 88 9.11 14.71 22.40
CA SER A 88 10.57 14.53 22.47
C SER A 88 11.25 14.49 21.10
N LEU A 89 10.48 14.28 20.03
CA LEU A 89 10.97 14.30 18.64
C LEU A 89 11.24 15.72 18.11
N PHE A 90 10.76 16.74 18.81
CA PHE A 90 10.74 18.11 18.32
C PHE A 90 11.74 18.99 19.08
N ASP A 91 12.55 19.74 18.34
CA ASP A 91 13.27 20.91 18.83
C ASP A 91 12.52 22.17 18.39
N GLY A 92 11.62 22.65 19.25
CA GLY A 92 10.64 23.68 18.88
C GLY A 92 9.68 23.16 17.81
N ASP A 93 9.71 23.77 16.63
CA ASP A 93 8.89 23.36 15.47
C ASP A 93 9.67 22.48 14.47
N ILE A 94 10.85 22.00 14.85
CA ILE A 94 11.74 21.22 13.99
C ILE A 94 11.72 19.77 14.41
N LEU A 95 11.33 18.90 13.48
CA LEU A 95 11.48 17.45 13.60
C LEU A 95 12.89 17.06 13.15
N THR A 96 13.71 16.54 14.08
CA THR A 96 15.14 16.31 13.85
C THR A 96 15.48 14.89 13.37
N GLU A 97 14.56 13.95 13.55
CA GLU A 97 14.69 12.55 13.17
C GLU A 97 13.43 12.07 12.45
N ASP A 98 13.55 11.00 11.65
CA ASP A 98 12.41 10.38 10.97
C ASP A 98 11.56 9.60 11.99
N PRO A 99 10.34 10.06 12.33
CA PRO A 99 9.60 9.53 13.47
C PRO A 99 8.89 8.23 13.12
N GLN A 100 8.52 7.45 14.15
CA GLN A 100 7.55 6.38 13.98
C GLN A 100 6.14 6.91 14.22
N GLY A 101 5.14 6.29 13.58
CA GLY A 101 3.75 6.63 13.81
C GLY A 101 2.82 5.54 13.37
N GLU A 102 1.69 5.41 14.06
CA GLU A 102 0.62 4.48 13.74
C GLU A 102 -0.72 5.20 13.70
N GLY A 103 -1.73 4.63 13.04
CA GLY A 103 -3.00 5.31 12.87
C GLY A 103 -3.99 4.62 11.95
N THR A 104 -5.02 5.37 11.60
CA THR A 104 -6.08 4.97 10.69
C THR A 104 -6.33 6.08 9.68
N ILE A 105 -6.54 5.68 8.43
CA ILE A 105 -6.87 6.56 7.31
C ILE A 105 -8.23 6.13 6.79
N GLN A 106 -9.17 7.07 6.67
CA GLN A 106 -10.42 6.85 5.97
C GLN A 106 -10.31 7.44 4.57
N PHE A 107 -10.74 6.69 3.57
CA PHE A 107 -10.81 7.13 2.18
C PHE A 107 -12.25 7.48 1.78
N ALA A 108 -12.37 8.37 0.80
CA ALA A 108 -13.66 8.86 0.32
C ALA A 108 -14.54 7.77 -0.32
N ASN A 109 -13.95 6.66 -0.78
CA ASN A 109 -14.67 5.50 -1.30
C ASN A 109 -15.13 4.52 -0.19
N GLY A 110 -14.97 4.87 1.08
CA GLY A 110 -15.38 4.06 2.23
C GLY A 110 -14.31 3.08 2.73
N VAL A 111 -13.25 2.82 1.96
CA VAL A 111 -12.13 1.96 2.37
C VAL A 111 -11.37 2.59 3.54
N LYS A 112 -10.84 1.76 4.43
CA LYS A 112 -10.07 2.19 5.60
C LYS A 112 -8.72 1.51 5.66
N ALA A 113 -7.65 2.29 5.83
CA ALA A 113 -6.33 1.73 6.11
C ALA A 113 -5.99 1.82 7.60
N HIS A 114 -5.35 0.78 8.11
CA HIS A 114 -4.80 0.71 9.46
C HIS A 114 -3.29 0.57 9.37
N VAL A 115 -2.58 1.51 9.97
CA VAL A 115 -1.13 1.60 9.96
C VAL A 115 -0.66 1.32 11.37
N LEU A 116 0.13 0.27 11.57
CA LEU A 116 0.49 -0.22 12.90
C LEU A 116 2.00 -0.20 13.13
N LEU A 117 2.43 -0.31 14.39
CA LEU A 117 3.82 -0.54 14.80
C LEU A 117 3.93 -1.87 15.57
N THR A 118 3.93 -3.00 14.86
CA THR A 118 4.02 -4.34 15.50
C THR A 118 5.30 -5.09 15.13
N ALA A 119 5.53 -6.27 15.72
CA ALA A 119 6.66 -7.13 15.34
C ALA A 119 6.54 -7.77 13.93
N ARG A 120 5.39 -7.64 13.26
CA ARG A 120 5.17 -8.17 11.91
C ARG A 120 5.66 -7.16 10.86
N SER A 121 6.97 -7.17 10.61
CA SER A 121 7.60 -6.27 9.65
C SER A 121 7.26 -6.63 8.21
N SER A 122 7.04 -5.60 7.38
CA SER A 122 6.82 -5.73 5.94
C SER A 122 5.66 -6.65 5.54
N GLU A 123 4.59 -6.67 6.35
CA GLU A 123 3.37 -7.40 6.02
C GLU A 123 2.23 -6.44 5.73
N THR A 124 1.44 -6.78 4.70
CA THR A 124 0.31 -5.97 4.23
C THR A 124 -0.85 -6.90 3.92
N GLU A 125 -2.03 -6.61 4.47
CA GLU A 125 -3.25 -7.38 4.23
C GLU A 125 -4.33 -6.50 3.63
N ALA A 126 -4.96 -6.96 2.56
CA ALA A 126 -6.23 -6.42 2.08
C ALA A 126 -7.37 -7.33 2.55
N ILE A 127 -8.36 -6.72 3.18
CA ILE A 127 -9.59 -7.36 3.65
C ILE A 127 -10.72 -6.88 2.75
N CYS A 128 -11.32 -7.82 2.05
CA CYS A 128 -12.43 -7.61 1.14
C CYS A 128 -13.70 -8.28 1.73
N SER A 129 -14.87 -7.99 1.17
CA SER A 129 -16.15 -8.43 1.75
C SER A 129 -16.33 -9.96 1.78
N GLU A 130 -15.62 -10.70 0.94
CA GLU A 130 -15.71 -12.17 0.82
C GLU A 130 -14.34 -12.87 0.96
N GLY A 131 -13.28 -12.16 1.34
CA GLY A 131 -11.95 -12.75 1.43
C GLY A 131 -10.85 -11.82 1.90
N THR A 132 -9.66 -12.38 2.08
CA THR A 132 -8.45 -11.62 2.43
C THR A 132 -7.28 -12.08 1.58
N ILE A 133 -6.34 -11.17 1.33
CA ILE A 133 -5.03 -11.48 0.78
C ILE A 133 -3.96 -10.76 1.59
N THR A 134 -2.95 -11.51 2.03
CA THR A 134 -1.86 -11.01 2.87
C THR A 134 -0.52 -11.30 2.22
N SER A 135 0.27 -10.25 2.02
CA SER A 135 1.70 -10.30 1.72
C SER A 135 2.49 -10.52 3.01
N LEU A 136 3.30 -11.58 3.07
CA LEU A 136 4.14 -11.94 4.21
C LEU A 136 5.62 -11.72 3.87
N GLY A 137 6.35 -11.04 4.74
CA GLY A 137 7.78 -10.76 4.56
C GLY A 137 8.08 -10.06 3.23
N ASP A 138 7.39 -8.96 2.94
CA ASP A 138 7.49 -8.17 1.71
C ASP A 138 7.25 -8.98 0.42
N GLY A 139 6.25 -9.86 0.47
CA GLY A 139 5.82 -10.72 -0.64
C GLY A 139 6.67 -11.99 -0.81
N SER A 140 7.48 -12.36 0.19
CA SER A 140 8.18 -13.66 0.23
C SER A 140 7.22 -14.85 0.28
N ALA A 141 6.04 -14.64 0.87
CA ALA A 141 4.95 -15.60 0.92
C ALA A 141 3.61 -14.87 0.88
N TRP A 142 2.55 -15.61 0.57
CA TRP A 142 1.20 -15.09 0.48
C TRP A 142 0.23 -15.96 1.25
N GLN A 143 -0.76 -15.34 1.87
CA GLN A 143 -1.90 -16.03 2.46
C GLN A 143 -3.19 -15.46 1.87
N VAL A 144 -3.93 -16.29 1.16
CA VAL A 144 -5.25 -15.94 0.62
C VAL A 144 -6.31 -16.73 1.38
N ARG A 145 -7.39 -16.06 1.77
CA ARG A 145 -8.57 -16.70 2.34
C ARG A 145 -9.81 -16.28 1.57
N LYS A 146 -10.67 -17.23 1.21
CA LYS A 146 -11.92 -17.00 0.47
C LYS A 146 -13.10 -17.57 1.23
N ALA A 147 -14.24 -16.88 1.18
CA ALA A 147 -15.49 -17.38 1.72
C ALA A 147 -15.89 -18.66 0.97
N ALA A 148 -16.07 -19.75 1.71
CA ALA A 148 -16.54 -21.01 1.17
C ALA A 148 -17.56 -21.64 2.15
N PRO A 149 -18.57 -22.37 1.65
CA PRO A 149 -19.55 -23.03 2.51
C PRO A 149 -18.88 -24.16 3.30
N VAL A 150 -19.03 -24.12 4.63
CA VAL A 150 -18.51 -25.12 5.55
C VAL A 150 -19.65 -25.82 6.28
N GLY A 151 -19.50 -27.14 6.43
CA GLY A 151 -20.43 -28.01 7.13
C GLY A 151 -21.77 -28.22 6.41
N LEU A 152 -22.61 -29.09 6.98
CA LEU A 152 -23.91 -29.46 6.40
C LEU A 152 -24.92 -28.30 6.35
N ARG A 153 -24.69 -27.23 7.11
CA ARG A 153 -25.58 -26.05 7.20
C ARG A 153 -25.16 -24.90 6.27
N GLY A 154 -24.07 -25.06 5.50
CA GLY A 154 -23.66 -24.11 4.45
C GLY A 154 -23.32 -22.71 4.96
N ARG A 155 -22.70 -22.58 6.14
CA ARG A 155 -22.22 -21.28 6.60
C ARG A 155 -20.96 -20.92 5.84
N ASN A 156 -20.89 -19.70 5.30
CA ASN A 156 -19.68 -19.22 4.67
C ASN A 156 -18.62 -18.92 5.73
N GLU A 157 -17.48 -19.57 5.63
CA GLU A 157 -16.30 -19.31 6.45
C GLU A 157 -15.11 -19.06 5.54
N LEU A 158 -14.16 -18.24 6.00
CA LEU A 158 -12.93 -17.98 5.28
C LEU A 158 -12.02 -19.21 5.33
N GLN A 159 -11.79 -19.83 4.18
CA GLN A 159 -10.91 -20.97 4.00
C GLN A 159 -9.64 -20.56 3.25
N ILE A 160 -8.51 -21.22 3.56
CA ILE A 160 -7.26 -20.99 2.85
C ILE A 160 -7.47 -21.34 1.37
N ALA A 161 -7.10 -20.42 0.50
CA ALA A 161 -7.10 -20.59 -0.94
C ALA A 161 -5.67 -20.67 -1.48
N GLU A 162 -5.54 -21.00 -2.77
CA GLU A 162 -4.24 -21.06 -3.45
C GLU A 162 -3.54 -19.70 -3.40
N ALA A 163 -2.26 -19.72 -3.02
CA ALA A 163 -1.44 -18.52 -2.96
C ALA A 163 -1.02 -18.11 -4.39
N PRO A 164 -1.00 -16.81 -4.71
CA PRO A 164 -0.55 -16.37 -6.03
C PRO A 164 0.90 -16.77 -6.28
N GLN A 165 1.18 -17.19 -7.52
CA GLN A 165 2.53 -17.36 -8.02
C GLN A 165 3.00 -16.03 -8.61
N THR A 166 4.07 -15.47 -8.05
CA THR A 166 4.63 -14.19 -8.50
C THR A 166 6.10 -14.40 -8.85
N PRO A 167 6.47 -14.46 -10.15
CA PRO A 167 7.87 -14.56 -10.51
C PRO A 167 8.62 -13.32 -9.99
N PRO A 168 9.84 -13.50 -9.45
CA PRO A 168 10.61 -12.39 -8.94
C PRO A 168 11.02 -11.46 -10.10
N THR A 169 10.80 -10.17 -9.92
CA THR A 169 11.25 -9.13 -10.84
C THR A 169 11.97 -8.03 -10.09
N SER A 170 12.80 -7.26 -10.80
CA SER A 170 13.42 -6.06 -10.25
C SER A 170 12.46 -4.87 -10.42
N SER A 171 11.96 -4.33 -9.32
CA SER A 171 11.12 -3.12 -9.33
C SER A 171 11.87 -1.91 -9.88
N THR A 172 13.17 -1.78 -9.59
CA THR A 172 14.03 -0.73 -10.18
C THR A 172 14.10 -0.85 -11.69
N LEU A 173 14.33 -2.06 -12.22
CA LEU A 173 14.36 -2.27 -13.67
C LEU A 173 13.01 -1.91 -14.30
N ARG A 174 11.90 -2.34 -13.68
CA ARG A 174 10.54 -2.04 -14.15
C ARG A 174 10.24 -0.53 -14.13
N ALA A 175 10.66 0.19 -13.09
CA ALA A 175 10.51 1.65 -13.03
C ALA A 175 11.29 2.38 -14.14
N VAL A 176 12.49 1.89 -14.47
CA VAL A 176 13.27 2.43 -15.60
C VAL A 176 12.61 2.07 -16.94
N GLN A 177 12.12 0.85 -17.09
CA GLN A 177 11.41 0.41 -18.29
C GLN A 177 10.13 1.22 -18.53
N ASP A 178 9.41 1.57 -17.46
CA ASP A 178 8.24 2.45 -17.51
C ASP A 178 8.59 3.85 -18.02
N LEU A 179 9.69 4.45 -17.53
CA LEU A 179 10.21 5.72 -18.05
C LEU A 179 10.58 5.64 -19.54
N VAL A 180 11.24 4.56 -19.97
CA VAL A 180 11.59 4.34 -21.38
C VAL A 180 10.32 4.20 -22.22
N HIS A 181 9.33 3.45 -21.73
CA HIS A 181 8.06 3.28 -22.42
C HIS A 181 7.31 4.61 -22.59
N ALA A 182 7.25 5.43 -21.55
CA ALA A 182 6.64 6.75 -21.61
C ALA A 182 7.38 7.67 -22.60
N LEU A 183 8.71 7.61 -22.66
CA LEU A 183 9.49 8.35 -23.67
C LEU A 183 9.18 7.90 -25.11
N ASP A 184 8.98 6.60 -25.31
CA ASP A 184 8.71 6.02 -26.62
C ASP A 184 7.27 6.25 -27.09
N THR A 185 6.31 6.42 -26.18
CA THR A 185 4.87 6.45 -26.49
C THR A 185 4.17 7.79 -26.27
N GLY A 186 4.79 8.72 -25.52
CA GLY A 186 4.20 10.01 -25.13
C GLY A 186 3.16 9.87 -24.03
#